data_AF-A0A7R9G8B8-F1
#
_entry.id   AF-A0A7R9G8B8-F1
#
_cell.length_a   1.000
_cell.length_b   1.000
_cell.length_c   1.000
_cell.angle_alpha   90.00
_cell.angle_beta   90.00
_cell.angle_gamma   90.00
#
_symmetry.space_group_name_H-M   'P 1'
#
loop_
_entity.id
_entity.type
_entity.pdbx_description
1 polymer ?
#
loop_
_entity_poly.entity_id
_entity_poly.type
_entity_poly.pdbx_seq_one_letter_code
_entity_poly.pdbx_strand_id
1 'polypeptide(L)'
;YDAPLTEAGDYTDKYTALVALVTQYSPVKFLTPQLPEESVKEAYPSAEIVGQITLDKLLNTLSSESSTNVKAMELLDINDNSGQSFGFIVYRKTGLEVSSGSVLKIDGQVRDLAIVLVDGVRKTDLFTSMDQQKGFGYFDAESDAQLTLDDDSVGESRTLDILVENWGHRDDTKGIISGSVLLNSVSIQDWELFPLELKGDWVRR
;
A
#
# COMPACT_ATOMS: atom_id res chain seq x y z
N TYR A 1 7.69 11.18 16.61
CA TYR A 1 9.02 11.03 17.25
C TYR A 1 9.05 11.57 18.68
N ASP A 2 8.02 12.30 19.15
CA ASP A 2 8.03 12.91 20.49
C ASP A 2 9.34 13.69 20.74
N ALA A 3 9.80 14.41 19.72
CA ALA A 3 11.11 15.06 19.70
C ALA A 3 11.05 16.43 20.42
N PRO A 4 12.21 17.08 20.65
CA PRO A 4 12.24 18.46 21.12
C PRO A 4 11.44 19.43 20.25
N LEU A 5 11.36 19.20 18.94
CA LEU A 5 10.50 19.95 18.03
C LEU A 5 9.30 19.11 17.59
N THR A 6 8.16 19.75 17.36
CA THR A 6 6.99 19.11 16.74
C THR A 6 7.28 18.78 15.27
N GLU A 7 6.39 18.00 14.63
CA GLU A 7 6.47 17.76 13.18
C GLU A 7 6.38 19.06 12.37
N ALA A 8 5.64 20.05 12.87
CA ALA A 8 5.54 21.38 12.27
C ALA A 8 6.71 22.31 12.64
N GLY A 9 7.68 21.82 13.42
CA GLY A 9 8.88 22.58 13.85
C GLY A 9 8.70 23.45 15.09
N ASP A 10 7.56 23.37 15.77
CA ASP A 10 7.30 24.18 16.98
C ASP A 10 8.13 23.68 18.17
N TYR A 11 8.44 24.58 19.09
CA TYR A 11 9.19 24.26 20.29
C TYR A 11 8.31 23.54 21.32
N THR A 12 8.88 22.54 21.98
CA THR A 12 8.21 21.82 23.07
C THR A 12 8.90 22.08 24.41
N ASP A 13 8.29 21.66 25.51
CA ASP A 13 8.93 21.69 26.84
C ASP A 13 10.27 20.93 26.85
N LYS A 14 10.38 19.86 26.04
CA LYS A 14 11.63 19.11 25.87
C LYS A 14 12.73 19.92 25.20
N TYR A 15 12.38 20.78 24.24
CA TYR A 15 13.34 21.71 23.65
C TYR A 15 13.89 22.66 24.71
N THR A 16 13.01 23.31 25.48
CA THR A 16 13.40 24.27 26.51
C THR A 16 14.27 23.62 27.59
N ALA A 17 13.92 22.41 28.04
CA ALA A 17 14.73 21.65 28.99
C ALA A 17 16.11 21.28 28.44
N LEU A 18 16.18 20.89 27.15
CA LEU A 18 17.44 20.54 26.50
C LEU A 18 18.36 21.75 26.34
N VAL A 19 17.81 22.91 25.97
CA VAL A 19 18.57 24.17 25.92
C VAL A 19 19.15 24.50 27.30
N ALA A 20 18.33 24.44 28.37
CA ALA A 20 18.79 24.71 29.73
C ALA A 20 19.92 23.76 30.16
N LEU A 21 19.78 22.47 29.87
CA LEU A 21 20.78 21.45 30.19
C LEU A 21 22.11 21.71 29.46
N VAL A 22 22.06 21.96 28.14
CA VAL A 22 23.25 22.27 27.34
C VAL A 22 23.92 23.55 27.84
N THR A 23 23.15 24.59 28.19
CA THR A 23 23.69 25.83 28.75
C THR A 23 24.38 25.61 30.09
N GLN A 24 23.83 24.77 30.97
CA GLN A 24 24.39 24.52 32.31
C GLN A 24 25.72 23.75 32.25
N TYR A 25 25.82 22.75 31.38
CA TYR A 25 26.94 21.82 31.37
C TYR A 25 27.98 22.09 30.28
N SER A 26 27.75 23.07 29.40
CA SER A 26 28.72 23.40 28.38
C SER A 26 29.99 24.04 28.97
N PRO A 27 31.19 23.51 28.67
CA PRO A 27 32.46 24.10 29.11
C PRO A 27 32.77 25.42 28.40
N VAL A 28 32.08 25.71 27.29
CA VAL A 28 32.20 26.94 26.51
C VAL A 28 30.89 27.71 26.60
N LYS A 29 30.95 29.00 26.94
CA LYS A 29 29.78 29.87 26.89
C LYS A 29 29.46 30.17 25.42
N PHE A 30 28.49 29.46 24.87
CA PHE A 30 27.95 29.75 23.55
C PHE A 30 27.00 30.95 23.64
N LEU A 31 27.04 31.83 22.64
CA LEU A 31 25.95 32.79 22.41
C LEU A 31 24.77 32.00 21.83
N THR A 32 23.68 31.88 22.57
CA THR A 32 22.46 31.28 22.05
C THR A 32 21.85 32.24 21.02
N PRO A 33 21.70 31.82 19.74
CA PRO A 33 21.03 32.67 18.76
C PRO A 33 19.59 32.92 19.18
N GLN A 34 19.02 34.03 18.70
CA GLN A 34 17.59 34.26 18.84
C GLN A 34 16.83 33.12 18.17
N LEU A 35 15.78 32.63 18.85
CA LEU A 35 14.93 31.59 18.30
C LEU A 35 14.21 32.12 17.04
N PRO A 36 14.23 31.36 15.92
CA PRO A 36 13.33 31.59 14.81
C PRO A 36 11.87 31.72 15.28
N GLU A 37 11.11 32.57 14.58
CA GLU A 37 9.67 32.67 14.82
C GLU A 37 8.97 31.37 14.39
N GLU A 38 7.99 30.96 15.18
CA GLU A 38 7.19 29.76 14.87
C GLU A 38 6.26 30.02 13.69
N SER A 39 5.95 28.96 12.94
CA SER A 39 5.01 29.04 11.83
C SER A 39 3.60 29.35 12.32
N VAL A 40 2.93 30.29 11.65
CA VAL A 40 1.52 30.60 11.93
C VAL A 40 0.65 29.46 11.41
N LYS A 41 -0.22 28.92 12.26
CA LYS A 41 -1.15 27.84 11.92
C LYS A 41 -2.51 28.41 11.55
N GLU A 42 -3.07 27.93 10.45
CA GLU A 42 -4.35 28.37 9.94
C GLU A 42 -5.31 27.19 9.81
N ALA A 43 -6.57 27.41 10.21
CA ALA A 43 -7.64 26.46 10.00
C ALA A 43 -8.27 26.71 8.63
N TYR A 44 -8.11 25.75 7.72
CA TYR A 44 -8.77 25.80 6.41
C TYR A 44 -10.26 25.47 6.55
N PRO A 45 -11.14 26.08 5.72
CA PRO A 45 -12.54 25.67 5.65
C PRO A 45 -12.66 24.24 5.11
N SER A 46 -13.80 23.60 5.36
CA SER A 46 -14.10 22.29 4.78
C SER A 46 -14.02 22.35 3.26
N ALA A 47 -13.25 21.43 2.67
CA ALA A 47 -13.20 21.23 1.23
C ALA A 47 -14.20 20.14 0.84
N GLU A 48 -15.04 20.41 -0.16
CA GLU A 48 -15.94 19.41 -0.72
C GLU A 48 -15.20 18.52 -1.72
N ILE A 49 -15.43 17.20 -1.66
CA ILE A 49 -14.96 16.27 -2.67
C ILE A 49 -15.89 16.39 -3.88
N VAL A 50 -15.46 17.14 -4.89
CA VAL A 50 -16.26 17.45 -6.08
C VAL A 50 -16.18 16.37 -7.17
N GLY A 51 -15.34 15.36 -7.00
CA GLY A 51 -15.15 14.30 -7.99
C GLY A 51 -14.41 13.08 -7.44
N GLN A 52 -14.61 11.95 -8.11
CA GLN A 52 -13.94 10.69 -7.82
C GLN A 52 -13.71 9.89 -9.11
N ILE A 53 -12.67 9.07 -9.14
CA ILE A 53 -12.45 8.05 -10.16
C ILE A 53 -12.40 6.68 -9.48
N THR A 54 -13.12 5.71 -10.06
CA THR A 54 -13.07 4.32 -9.58
C THR A 54 -11.76 3.67 -10.00
N LEU A 55 -11.26 2.72 -9.22
CA LEU A 55 -10.03 1.97 -9.56
C LEU A 55 -10.10 1.38 -10.97
N ASP A 56 -11.20 0.73 -11.36
CA ASP A 56 -11.31 0.14 -12.70
C ASP A 56 -11.14 1.17 -13.83
N LYS A 57 -11.88 2.29 -13.76
CA LYS A 57 -11.72 3.41 -14.71
C LYS A 57 -10.28 3.93 -14.75
N LEU A 58 -9.61 4.02 -13.61
CA LEU A 58 -8.21 4.42 -13.54
C LEU A 58 -7.32 3.40 -14.26
N LEU A 59 -7.44 2.11 -13.95
CA LEU A 59 -6.63 1.06 -14.57
C LEU A 59 -6.78 1.02 -16.08
N ASN A 60 -7.98 1.28 -16.61
CA ASN A 60 -8.24 1.37 -18.04
C ASN A 60 -7.52 2.53 -18.75
N THR A 61 -6.96 3.49 -18.00
CA THR A 61 -6.14 4.59 -18.55
C THR A 61 -4.63 4.34 -18.43
N LEU A 62 -4.23 3.29 -17.73
CA LEU A 62 -2.83 2.97 -17.45
C LEU A 62 -2.34 1.85 -18.36
N SER A 63 -1.02 1.80 -18.57
CA SER A 63 -0.37 0.66 -19.20
C SER A 63 -0.14 -0.44 -18.16
N SER A 64 -0.47 -1.67 -18.52
CA SER A 64 -0.11 -2.87 -17.76
C SER A 64 1.12 -3.56 -18.34
N GLU A 65 1.79 -4.33 -17.50
CA GLU A 65 2.75 -5.34 -17.93
C GLU A 65 2.05 -6.71 -17.93
N SER A 66 2.14 -7.45 -19.03
CA SER A 66 1.62 -8.83 -19.08
C SER A 66 2.66 -9.81 -18.52
N SER A 67 2.23 -10.71 -17.63
CA SER A 67 3.11 -11.71 -17.04
C SER A 67 2.40 -13.03 -16.82
N THR A 68 3.03 -14.16 -17.17
CA THR A 68 2.44 -15.49 -16.94
C THR A 68 2.19 -15.76 -15.46
N ASN A 69 3.05 -15.25 -14.57
CA ASN A 69 2.92 -15.42 -13.13
C ASN A 69 2.93 -14.06 -12.43
N VAL A 70 2.43 -14.01 -11.20
CA VAL A 70 2.66 -12.88 -10.32
C VAL A 70 4.16 -12.73 -10.04
N LYS A 71 4.63 -11.48 -9.92
CA LYS A 71 6.00 -11.17 -9.52
C LYS A 71 6.04 -9.97 -8.59
N ALA A 72 7.13 -9.86 -7.84
CA ALA A 72 7.39 -8.73 -6.96
C ALA A 72 7.46 -7.40 -7.74
N MET A 73 7.12 -6.31 -7.06
CA MET A 73 7.10 -4.94 -7.58
C MET A 73 8.45 -4.54 -8.20
N GLU A 74 9.55 -4.94 -7.57
CA GLU A 74 10.92 -4.63 -8.00
C GLU A 74 11.37 -5.41 -9.24
N LEU A 75 10.62 -6.44 -9.64
CA LEU A 75 10.92 -7.25 -10.83
C LEU A 75 10.15 -6.79 -12.07
N LEU A 76 9.38 -5.71 -12.00
CA LEU A 76 8.68 -5.13 -13.15
C LEU A 76 9.67 -4.49 -14.14
N ASP A 77 9.35 -4.57 -15.43
CA ASP A 77 10.16 -4.00 -16.51
C ASP A 77 9.83 -2.51 -16.71
N ILE A 78 9.93 -1.75 -15.62
CA ILE A 78 9.68 -0.30 -15.57
C ILE A 78 10.88 0.43 -14.95
N ASN A 79 10.88 1.77 -15.02
CA ASN A 79 11.93 2.61 -14.46
C ASN A 79 13.35 2.14 -14.88
N ASP A 80 13.56 1.93 -16.18
CA ASP A 80 14.83 1.41 -16.72
C ASP A 80 15.27 0.06 -16.11
N ASN A 81 14.30 -0.86 -15.93
CA ASN A 81 14.47 -2.18 -15.32
C ASN A 81 14.88 -2.15 -13.83
N SER A 82 14.65 -1.05 -13.13
CA SER A 82 14.77 -0.99 -11.66
C SER A 82 13.49 -1.39 -10.93
N GLY A 83 12.40 -1.64 -11.68
CA GLY A 83 11.12 -2.04 -11.12
C GLY A 83 10.41 -0.91 -10.39
N GLN A 84 9.38 -1.26 -9.63
CA GLN A 84 8.59 -0.34 -8.83
C GLN A 84 9.09 -0.29 -7.38
N SER A 85 9.40 0.90 -6.87
CA SER A 85 9.97 1.04 -5.51
C SER A 85 8.94 1.35 -4.40
N PHE A 86 7.79 1.94 -4.74
CA PHE A 86 6.80 2.40 -3.76
C PHE A 86 5.39 2.46 -4.35
N GLY A 87 4.41 2.67 -3.48
CA GLY A 87 3.00 2.80 -3.84
C GLY A 87 2.28 1.46 -3.83
N PHE A 88 1.46 1.22 -4.84
CA PHE A 88 0.62 0.03 -4.95
C PHE A 88 0.88 -0.73 -6.25
N ILE A 89 0.54 -2.00 -6.30
CA ILE A 89 0.49 -2.78 -7.54
C ILE A 89 -0.84 -3.51 -7.63
N VAL A 90 -1.48 -3.53 -8.80
CA VAL A 90 -2.65 -4.38 -9.05
C VAL A 90 -2.25 -5.57 -9.89
N TYR A 91 -2.53 -6.78 -9.40
CA TYR A 91 -2.50 -8.01 -10.16
C TYR A 91 -3.92 -8.30 -10.64
N ARG A 92 -4.18 -8.08 -11.93
CA ARG A 92 -5.50 -8.25 -12.55
C ARG A 92 -5.55 -9.54 -13.36
N LYS A 93 -6.66 -10.27 -13.24
CA LYS A 93 -7.03 -11.35 -14.13
C LYS A 93 -8.50 -11.22 -14.55
N THR A 94 -8.74 -11.17 -15.85
CA THR A 94 -10.09 -11.23 -16.44
C THR A 94 -10.41 -12.65 -16.90
N GLY A 95 -11.70 -12.97 -17.09
CA GLY A 95 -12.09 -14.25 -17.67
C GLY A 95 -12.18 -15.40 -16.67
N LEU A 96 -12.30 -15.10 -15.37
CA LEU A 96 -12.38 -16.13 -14.33
C LEU A 96 -13.83 -16.52 -14.07
N GLU A 97 -14.06 -17.81 -13.84
CA GLU A 97 -15.30 -18.31 -13.27
C GLU A 97 -15.19 -18.27 -11.74
N VAL A 98 -15.80 -17.25 -11.13
CA VAL A 98 -15.93 -17.15 -9.67
C VAL A 98 -17.38 -17.42 -9.31
N SER A 99 -17.59 -18.23 -8.28
CA SER A 99 -18.89 -18.59 -7.75
C SER A 99 -18.87 -18.49 -6.24
N SER A 100 -20.03 -18.34 -5.62
CA SER A 100 -20.17 -18.45 -4.17
C SER A 100 -19.50 -19.72 -3.64
N GLY A 101 -18.61 -19.54 -2.66
CA GLY A 101 -17.83 -20.62 -2.07
C GLY A 101 -16.50 -20.89 -2.77
N SER A 102 -16.18 -20.19 -3.86
CA SER A 102 -14.85 -20.25 -4.46
C SER A 102 -13.79 -19.83 -3.45
N VAL A 103 -12.67 -20.55 -3.42
CA VAL A 103 -11.59 -20.31 -2.47
C VAL A 103 -10.39 -19.73 -3.19
N LEU A 104 -9.99 -18.53 -2.80
CA LEU A 104 -8.77 -17.88 -3.25
C LEU A 104 -7.66 -18.12 -2.22
N LYS A 105 -6.51 -18.57 -2.69
CA LYS A 105 -5.30 -18.77 -1.88
C LYS A 105 -4.11 -18.12 -2.56
N ILE A 106 -3.23 -17.48 -1.79
CA ILE A 106 -1.92 -17.03 -2.27
C ILE A 106 -0.90 -17.96 -1.64
N ASP A 107 -0.34 -18.89 -2.43
CA ASP A 107 0.70 -19.83 -1.96
C ASP A 107 2.05 -19.12 -1.76
N GLY A 108 2.17 -17.91 -2.29
CA GLY A 108 3.28 -17.00 -2.06
C GLY A 108 3.16 -16.19 -0.78
N GLN A 109 4.15 -15.34 -0.55
CA GLN A 109 4.06 -14.29 0.47
C GLN A 109 3.58 -12.98 -0.16
N VAL A 110 2.58 -12.37 0.45
CA VAL A 110 2.18 -10.98 0.18
C VAL A 110 3.06 -10.06 1.02
N ARG A 111 3.55 -8.95 0.46
CA ARG A 111 4.07 -7.82 1.25
C ARG A 111 3.56 -6.49 0.70
N ASP A 112 2.84 -5.67 1.47
CA ASP A 112 2.50 -5.86 2.90
C ASP A 112 1.03 -6.24 3.11
N LEU A 113 0.12 -5.65 2.32
CA LEU A 113 -1.32 -5.90 2.39
C LEU A 113 -1.92 -6.09 1.00
N ALA A 114 -2.62 -7.20 0.77
CA ALA A 114 -3.45 -7.48 -0.39
C ALA A 114 -4.92 -7.21 -0.11
N ILE A 115 -5.55 -6.42 -0.98
CA ILE A 115 -6.97 -6.16 -1.04
C ILE A 115 -7.51 -6.84 -2.29
N VAL A 116 -8.45 -7.78 -2.10
CA VAL A 116 -9.05 -8.52 -3.22
C VAL A 116 -10.35 -7.84 -3.62
N LEU A 117 -10.53 -7.60 -4.91
CA LEU A 117 -11.78 -7.16 -5.51
C LEU A 117 -12.21 -8.13 -6.60
N VAL A 118 -13.51 -8.41 -6.68
CA VAL A 118 -14.13 -9.11 -7.82
C VAL A 118 -15.09 -8.11 -8.46
N ASP A 119 -14.91 -7.83 -9.75
CA ASP A 119 -15.64 -6.80 -10.50
C ASP A 119 -15.67 -5.44 -9.78
N GLY A 120 -14.54 -5.06 -9.18
CA GLY A 120 -14.40 -3.81 -8.42
C GLY A 120 -15.08 -3.81 -7.04
N VAL A 121 -15.69 -4.91 -6.60
CA VAL A 121 -16.27 -5.06 -5.26
C VAL A 121 -15.28 -5.76 -4.35
N ARG A 122 -14.90 -5.08 -3.25
CA ARG A 122 -13.98 -5.62 -2.24
C ARG A 122 -14.52 -6.90 -1.60
N LYS A 123 -13.64 -7.89 -1.44
CA LYS A 123 -13.92 -9.19 -0.80
C LYS A 123 -13.14 -9.42 0.50
N THR A 124 -12.02 -8.73 0.71
CA THR A 124 -11.28 -8.78 1.98
C THR A 124 -11.90 -7.86 3.03
N ASP A 125 -11.75 -8.19 4.31
CA ASP A 125 -12.14 -7.31 5.41
C ASP A 125 -11.21 -6.09 5.54
N LEU A 126 -11.70 -5.02 6.17
CA LEU A 126 -10.88 -3.85 6.53
C LEU A 126 -9.84 -4.22 7.59
N PHE A 127 -8.63 -3.68 7.44
CA PHE A 127 -7.60 -3.76 8.47
C PHE A 127 -7.94 -2.76 9.58
N THR A 128 -8.33 -3.29 10.73
CA THR A 128 -8.79 -2.51 11.90
C THR A 128 -7.97 -2.81 13.15
N SER A 129 -7.27 -3.95 13.20
CA SER A 129 -6.42 -4.34 14.33
C SER A 129 -5.31 -5.31 13.91
N MET A 130 -4.25 -5.35 14.72
CA MET A 130 -3.09 -6.23 14.50
C MET A 130 -3.43 -7.72 14.59
N ASP A 131 -4.53 -8.10 15.24
CA ASP A 131 -4.96 -9.51 15.35
C ASP A 131 -5.33 -10.10 13.97
N GLN A 132 -5.68 -9.25 13.00
CA GLN A 132 -6.02 -9.67 11.63
C GLN A 132 -4.79 -9.99 10.77
N GLN A 133 -3.57 -9.65 11.22
CA GLN A 133 -2.34 -9.76 10.42
C GLN A 133 -1.97 -11.21 10.05
N LYS A 134 -2.56 -12.20 10.73
CA LYS A 134 -2.43 -13.63 10.41
C LYS A 134 -3.43 -14.13 9.37
N GLY A 135 -4.43 -13.31 9.04
CA GLY A 135 -5.45 -13.63 8.05
C GLY A 135 -4.92 -13.56 6.62
N PHE A 136 -5.77 -13.96 5.67
CA PHE A 136 -5.44 -13.92 4.25
C PHE A 136 -5.05 -12.51 3.79
N GLY A 137 -4.00 -12.42 2.98
CA GLY A 137 -3.61 -11.18 2.31
C GLY A 137 -2.69 -10.27 3.12
N TYR A 138 -2.21 -10.68 4.29
CA TYR A 138 -1.25 -9.92 5.09
C TYR A 138 0.16 -10.53 5.04
N PHE A 139 1.18 -9.74 5.37
CA PHE A 139 2.58 -10.16 5.36
C PHE A 139 2.94 -11.30 6.34
N ASP A 140 2.14 -11.49 7.37
CA ASP A 140 2.29 -12.55 8.39
C ASP A 140 1.12 -13.55 8.34
N ALA A 141 0.47 -13.65 7.18
CA ALA A 141 -0.60 -14.61 6.95
C ALA A 141 -0.13 -16.05 7.22
N GLU A 142 -0.99 -16.86 7.84
CA GLU A 142 -0.74 -18.29 8.00
C GLU A 142 -0.68 -18.98 6.62
N SER A 143 0.08 -20.06 6.49
CA SER A 143 0.35 -20.70 5.20
C SER A 143 -0.87 -21.36 4.55
N ASP A 144 -1.92 -21.60 5.34
CA ASP A 144 -3.24 -22.10 4.92
C ASP A 144 -4.32 -21.00 4.92
N ALA A 145 -3.94 -19.74 5.16
CA ALA A 145 -4.87 -18.61 5.08
C ALA A 145 -5.47 -18.52 3.66
N GLN A 146 -6.80 -18.43 3.62
CA GLN A 146 -7.58 -18.45 2.39
C GLN A 146 -8.75 -17.46 2.49
N LEU A 147 -9.19 -16.98 1.34
CA LEU A 147 -10.35 -16.11 1.22
C LEU A 147 -11.46 -16.85 0.49
N THR A 148 -12.59 -17.06 1.17
CA THR A 148 -13.81 -17.53 0.51
C THR A 148 -14.48 -16.36 -0.18
N LEU A 149 -14.68 -16.49 -1.48
CA LEU A 149 -15.36 -15.52 -2.31
C LEU A 149 -16.86 -15.83 -2.29
N ASP A 150 -17.64 -14.85 -1.84
CA ASP A 150 -19.09 -14.88 -1.98
C ASP A 150 -19.47 -14.12 -3.26
N ASP A 151 -20.01 -14.85 -4.24
CA ASP A 151 -20.45 -14.32 -5.52
C ASP A 151 -21.69 -15.09 -6.01
N ASP A 152 -22.86 -14.47 -5.88
CA ASP A 152 -24.14 -15.05 -6.28
C ASP A 152 -24.30 -15.20 -7.80
N SER A 153 -23.36 -14.66 -8.57
CA SER A 153 -23.56 -14.40 -9.98
C SER A 153 -22.88 -15.50 -10.82
N VAL A 154 -23.63 -16.58 -11.03
CA VAL A 154 -23.17 -17.84 -11.65
C VAL A 154 -23.05 -17.74 -13.18
N GLY A 155 -21.94 -18.23 -13.72
CA GLY A 155 -21.77 -18.45 -15.17
C GLY A 155 -21.32 -17.22 -15.97
N GLU A 156 -20.92 -16.15 -15.29
CA GLU A 156 -20.35 -14.96 -15.93
C GLU A 156 -18.83 -14.92 -15.73
N SER A 157 -18.14 -14.41 -16.76
CA SER A 157 -16.71 -14.12 -16.70
C SER A 157 -16.47 -12.93 -15.77
N ARG A 158 -15.66 -13.13 -14.73
CA ARG A 158 -15.31 -12.13 -13.72
C ARG A 158 -13.92 -11.55 -13.92
N THR A 159 -13.73 -10.36 -13.36
CA THR A 159 -12.42 -9.73 -13.17
C THR A 159 -12.01 -9.81 -11.70
N LEU A 160 -10.87 -10.45 -11.45
CA LEU A 160 -10.22 -10.48 -10.14
C LEU A 160 -9.11 -9.43 -10.14
N ASP A 161 -9.14 -8.52 -9.17
CA ASP A 161 -8.07 -7.58 -8.88
C ASP A 161 -7.50 -7.86 -7.50
N ILE A 162 -6.18 -8.04 -7.41
CA ILE A 162 -5.45 -8.08 -6.14
C ILE A 162 -4.61 -6.81 -6.06
N LEU A 163 -5.09 -5.82 -5.31
CA LEU A 163 -4.37 -4.58 -5.03
C LEU A 163 -3.43 -4.81 -3.84
N VAL A 164 -2.13 -4.75 -4.04
CA VAL A 164 -1.14 -4.86 -2.97
C VAL A 164 -0.57 -3.49 -2.62
N GLU A 165 -0.59 -3.15 -1.34
CA GLU A 165 -0.01 -1.94 -0.77
C GLU A 165 1.37 -2.23 -0.17
N ASN A 166 2.35 -1.39 -0.50
CA ASN A 166 3.67 -1.37 0.13
C ASN A 166 3.66 -0.38 1.32
N TRP A 167 3.84 -0.88 2.54
CA TRP A 167 3.83 -0.09 3.78
C TRP A 167 5.19 0.47 4.19
N GLY A 168 6.19 0.36 3.33
CA GLY A 168 7.53 0.90 3.54
C GLY A 168 8.63 -0.16 3.52
N HIS A 169 9.84 0.30 3.21
CA HIS A 169 10.96 -0.57 2.89
C HIS A 169 11.74 -0.98 4.14
N ARG A 170 11.99 -2.29 4.30
CA ARG A 170 12.99 -2.86 5.22
C ARG A 170 13.88 -3.83 4.44
N ASP A 171 14.54 -3.31 3.40
CA ASP A 171 15.38 -4.05 2.45
C ASP A 171 14.70 -5.33 1.92
N ASP A 172 13.40 -5.24 1.65
CA ASP A 172 12.55 -6.35 1.30
C ASP A 172 11.76 -6.08 0.02
N THR A 173 11.65 -7.10 -0.81
CA THR A 173 10.81 -7.07 -2.02
C THR A 173 9.32 -7.01 -1.65
N LYS A 174 8.53 -6.32 -2.47
CA LYS A 174 7.11 -6.02 -2.22
C LYS A 174 6.19 -6.57 -3.29
N GLY A 175 4.89 -6.61 -3.02
CA GLY A 175 3.90 -7.27 -3.89
C GLY A 175 3.71 -8.74 -3.49
N ILE A 176 3.48 -9.61 -4.48
CA ILE A 176 3.44 -11.06 -4.30
C ILE A 176 4.80 -11.63 -4.71
N ILE A 177 5.59 -12.07 -3.73
CA ILE A 177 7.06 -12.20 -3.85
C ILE A 177 7.50 -13.54 -4.45
N SER A 178 6.60 -14.52 -4.46
CA SER A 178 6.86 -15.87 -4.97
C SER A 178 5.54 -16.64 -5.10
N GLY A 179 5.61 -17.89 -5.57
CA GLY A 179 4.46 -18.79 -5.56
C GLY A 179 3.43 -18.50 -6.64
N SER A 180 2.19 -18.89 -6.37
CA SER A 180 1.07 -18.72 -7.28
C SER A 180 -0.16 -18.26 -6.51
N VAL A 181 -1.07 -17.60 -7.21
CA VAL A 181 -2.41 -17.36 -6.72
C VAL A 181 -3.29 -18.47 -7.27
N LEU A 182 -3.98 -19.16 -6.36
CA LEU A 182 -4.84 -20.29 -6.68
C LEU A 182 -6.31 -19.89 -6.50
N LEU A 183 -7.15 -20.27 -7.46
CA LEU A 183 -8.59 -20.27 -7.33
C LEU A 183 -9.07 -21.72 -7.36
N ASN A 184 -9.74 -22.18 -6.29
CA ASN A 184 -10.19 -23.57 -6.15
C ASN A 184 -9.05 -24.58 -6.40
N SER A 185 -7.86 -24.28 -5.84
CA SER A 185 -6.63 -25.07 -6.01
C SER A 185 -6.04 -25.12 -7.42
N VAL A 186 -6.57 -24.31 -8.35
CA VAL A 186 -6.04 -24.16 -9.72
C VAL A 186 -5.25 -22.85 -9.81
N SER A 187 -4.03 -22.92 -10.32
CA SER A 187 -3.17 -21.74 -10.48
C SER A 187 -3.73 -20.80 -11.54
N ILE A 188 -3.90 -19.54 -11.18
CA ILE A 188 -4.24 -18.46 -12.11
C ILE A 188 -2.95 -17.98 -12.79
N GLN A 189 -2.97 -17.96 -14.11
CA GLN A 189 -1.86 -17.52 -14.96
C GLN A 189 -2.27 -16.35 -15.84
N ASP A 190 -1.31 -15.73 -16.52
CA ASP A 190 -1.47 -14.65 -17.49
C ASP A 190 -2.18 -13.43 -16.88
N TRP A 191 -1.43 -12.75 -16.02
CA TRP A 191 -1.79 -11.57 -15.27
C TRP A 191 -1.49 -10.29 -16.03
N GLU A 192 -2.31 -9.27 -15.78
CA GLU A 192 -2.00 -7.88 -16.08
C GLU A 192 -1.54 -7.18 -14.80
N LEU A 193 -0.33 -6.63 -14.82
CA LEU A 193 0.30 -6.00 -13.66
C LEU A 193 0.27 -4.48 -13.85
N PHE A 194 -0.40 -3.77 -12.94
CA PHE A 194 -0.50 -2.32 -12.99
C PHE A 194 0.29 -1.68 -11.84
N PRO A 195 1.49 -1.13 -12.10
CA PRO A 195 2.22 -0.36 -11.11
C PRO A 195 1.57 1.00 -10.86
N LEU A 196 1.28 1.30 -9.60
CA LEU A 196 0.69 2.56 -9.13
C LEU A 196 1.68 3.29 -8.21
N GLU A 197 2.65 3.98 -8.80
CA GLU A 197 3.70 4.70 -8.05
C GLU A 197 3.22 6.03 -7.44
N LEU A 198 2.12 6.59 -7.94
CA LEU A 198 1.58 7.88 -7.48
C LEU A 198 2.59 9.04 -7.56
N LYS A 199 3.55 8.98 -8.50
CA LYS A 199 4.54 10.04 -8.76
C LYS A 199 3.85 11.35 -9.17
N GLY A 200 4.54 12.48 -9.06
CA GLY A 200 3.95 13.80 -9.37
C GLY A 200 3.33 13.93 -10.76
N ASP A 201 3.88 13.26 -11.78
CA ASP A 201 3.29 13.23 -13.13
C ASP A 201 2.01 12.39 -13.22
N TRP A 202 1.84 11.42 -12.32
CA TRP A 202 0.62 10.64 -12.19
C TRP A 202 -0.51 11.48 -11.57
N VAL A 203 -0.19 12.29 -10.55
CA VAL A 203 -1.17 13.15 -9.84
C VAL A 203 -1.64 14.33 -10.70
N ARG A 204 -0.86 14.74 -11.71
CA ARG A 204 -1.18 15.87 -12.61
C ARG A 204 -2.01 15.49 -13.84
N ARG A 205 -2.38 14.22 -14.01
CA ARG A 205 -3.20 13.74 -15.14
C ARG A 205 -4.69 13.99 -14.95
#